data_AF-A0A075I3T6-F1
#
_entry.id   AF-A0A075I3T6-F1
#
_cell.length_a   1.000
_cell.length_b   1.000
_cell.length_c   1.000
_cell.angle_alpha   90.00
_cell.angle_beta   90.00
_cell.angle_gamma   90.00
#
_symmetry.space_group_name_H-M   'P 1'
#
loop_
_entity.id
_entity.type
_entity.pdbx_description
1 polymer ?
#
loop_
_entity_poly.entity_id
_entity_poly.type
_entity_poly.pdbx_seq_one_letter_code
_entity_poly.pdbx_strand_id
1 'polypeptide(L)'
;MAISTGDSNSTDNKLDDADVIILTNETMDAMMTFQKSWIYEIGLVVSDEIHLIGDSGRGPTLEMILTRLKTGYVGKKPQIIALSATISNSSLLAEWLDCKLVESEWRPVPLSEAVYSNHTITNQDRVESEGNLDKKERLDIANLQSV
;
A
#
# COMPACT_ATOMS: atom_id res chain seq x y z
N MET A 1 -4.11 8.21 20.01
CA MET A 1 -3.37 8.04 18.74
C MET A 1 -1.90 8.29 19.00
N ALA A 2 -1.05 7.32 18.70
CA ALA A 2 0.40 7.43 18.80
C ALA A 2 1.05 7.07 17.46
N ILE A 3 2.16 7.73 17.13
CA ILE A 3 2.94 7.49 15.91
C ILE A 3 4.37 7.18 16.32
N SER A 4 4.96 6.12 15.74
CA SER A 4 6.38 5.82 15.91
C SER A 4 6.96 5.43 14.56
N THR A 5 7.96 6.18 14.12
CA THR A 5 8.61 6.04 12.80
C THR A 5 10.11 5.77 12.92
N GLY A 6 10.55 5.18 14.04
CA GLY A 6 11.95 4.77 14.25
C GLY A 6 12.85 5.80 14.96
N ASP A 7 12.39 7.05 15.14
CA ASP A 7 13.10 8.04 15.94
C ASP A 7 12.42 8.23 17.31
N SER A 8 13.21 8.11 18.38
CA SER A 8 13.02 8.66 19.73
C SER A 8 12.81 7.65 20.86
N ASN A 9 13.87 7.54 21.65
CA ASN A 9 14.05 6.86 22.95
C ASN A 9 13.10 7.35 24.08
N SER A 10 11.98 8.02 23.76
CA SER A 10 11.06 8.67 24.71
C SER A 10 9.57 8.48 24.39
N THR A 11 9.23 7.67 23.38
CA THR A 11 7.84 7.41 22.95
C THR A 11 7.24 6.11 23.48
N ASP A 12 8.04 5.24 24.10
CA ASP A 12 7.61 3.91 24.54
C ASP A 12 6.40 3.94 25.49
N ASN A 13 6.35 4.86 26.47
CA ASN A 13 5.21 4.96 27.39
C ASN A 13 3.92 5.49 26.75
N LYS A 14 3.97 6.07 25.55
CA LYS A 14 2.76 6.60 24.87
C LYS A 14 2.07 5.56 24.00
N LEU A 15 2.71 4.44 23.72
CA LEU A 15 2.15 3.37 22.88
C LEU A 15 1.24 2.44 23.70
N ASP A 16 1.61 2.17 24.95
CA ASP A 16 0.88 1.25 25.82
C ASP A 16 -0.58 1.69 26.09
N ASP A 17 -0.83 3.01 26.13
CA ASP A 17 -2.16 3.58 26.40
C ASP A 17 -2.91 4.02 25.12
N ALA A 18 -2.42 3.69 23.93
CA ALA A 18 -3.00 4.18 22.68
C ALA A 18 -3.99 3.20 22.04
N ASP A 19 -5.19 3.68 21.69
CA ASP A 19 -6.18 2.88 20.94
C ASP A 19 -5.83 2.69 19.46
N VAL A 20 -5.03 3.61 18.90
CA VAL A 20 -4.61 3.63 17.49
C VAL A 20 -3.13 3.96 17.43
N ILE A 21 -2.37 3.08 16.80
CA ILE A 21 -0.92 3.15 16.66
C ILE A 21 -0.58 3.10 15.16
N ILE A 22 0.24 4.03 14.69
CA ILE A 22 0.76 4.06 13.31
C ILE A 22 2.26 3.83 13.35
N LEU A 23 2.72 2.79 12.62
CA LEU A 23 4.11 2.36 12.56
C LEU A 23 4.54 2.09 11.12
N THR A 24 5.85 2.18 10.86
CA THR A 24 6.45 1.53 9.70
C THR A 24 6.57 0.02 9.92
N ASN A 25 6.77 -0.75 8.84
CA ASN A 25 6.99 -2.20 8.94
C ASN A 25 8.21 -2.52 9.82
N GLU A 26 9.31 -1.78 9.68
CA GLU A 26 10.53 -1.98 10.47
C GLU A 26 10.28 -1.70 11.95
N THR A 27 9.52 -0.64 12.26
CA THR A 27 9.15 -0.31 13.64
C THR A 27 8.25 -1.40 14.23
N MET A 28 7.29 -1.93 13.47
CA MET A 28 6.43 -3.03 13.91
C MET A 28 7.24 -4.31 14.20
N ASP A 29 8.15 -4.71 13.31
CA ASP A 29 9.00 -5.89 13.54
C ASP A 29 9.90 -5.73 14.77
N ALA A 30 10.47 -4.54 14.97
CA ALA A 30 11.22 -4.23 16.17
C ALA A 30 10.37 -4.38 17.44
N MET A 31 9.15 -3.82 17.45
CA MET A 31 8.24 -3.92 18.60
C MET A 31 7.84 -5.37 18.89
N MET A 32 7.55 -6.17 17.84
CA MET A 32 7.28 -7.60 17.97
C MET A 32 8.47 -8.36 18.56
N THR A 33 9.68 -8.03 18.13
CA THR A 33 10.92 -8.63 18.63
C THR A 33 11.13 -8.32 20.12
N PHE A 34 10.80 -7.09 20.54
CA PHE A 34 10.85 -6.68 21.96
C PHE A 34 9.65 -7.14 22.79
N GLN A 35 8.68 -7.85 22.22
CA GLN A 35 7.51 -8.39 22.91
C GLN A 35 6.77 -7.36 23.77
N LYS A 36 6.54 -6.15 23.23
CA LYS A 36 5.76 -5.12 23.93
C LYS A 36 4.37 -5.65 24.28
N SER A 37 3.89 -5.36 25.49
CA SER A 37 2.63 -5.88 26.04
C SER A 37 1.42 -5.61 25.15
N TRP A 38 1.31 -4.41 24.60
CA TRP A 38 0.20 -4.00 23.73
C TRP A 38 0.09 -4.82 22.44
N ILE A 39 1.16 -5.50 22.00
CA ILE A 39 1.12 -6.33 20.79
C ILE A 39 0.14 -7.49 20.96
N TYR A 40 0.05 -8.03 22.17
CA TYR A 40 -0.85 -9.13 22.51
C TYR A 40 -2.32 -8.70 22.61
N GLU A 41 -2.57 -7.38 22.59
CA GLU A 41 -3.90 -6.76 22.72
C GLU A 41 -4.45 -6.27 21.38
N ILE A 42 -3.68 -6.35 20.29
CA ILE A 42 -4.10 -5.89 18.96
C ILE A 42 -5.33 -6.67 18.49
N GLY A 43 -6.44 -5.96 18.26
CA GLY A 43 -7.67 -6.52 17.68
C GLY A 43 -7.78 -6.36 16.17
N LEU A 44 -7.12 -5.36 15.58
CA LEU A 44 -7.18 -5.00 14.17
C LEU A 44 -5.82 -4.50 13.69
N VAL A 45 -5.42 -4.94 12.50
CA VAL A 45 -4.25 -4.42 11.78
C VAL A 45 -4.67 -3.96 10.39
N VAL A 46 -4.26 -2.75 10.03
CA VAL A 46 -4.32 -2.24 8.65
C VAL A 46 -2.91 -2.26 8.09
N SER A 47 -2.63 -3.15 7.14
CA SER A 47 -1.36 -3.20 6.43
C SER A 47 -1.51 -2.42 5.13
N ASP A 48 -0.90 -1.24 5.08
CA ASP A 48 -0.85 -0.44 3.86
C ASP A 48 0.25 -0.95 2.92
N GLU A 49 0.11 -0.68 1.62
CA GLU A 49 1.07 -1.05 0.58
C GLU A 49 1.53 -2.51 0.58
N ILE A 50 0.60 -3.45 0.76
CA ILE A 50 0.94 -4.88 0.83
C ILE A 50 1.58 -5.42 -0.45
N HIS A 51 1.43 -4.72 -1.58
CA HIS A 51 2.11 -5.04 -2.82
C HIS A 51 3.65 -5.07 -2.67
N LEU A 52 4.21 -4.43 -1.64
CA LEU A 52 5.62 -4.50 -1.27
C LEU A 52 6.08 -5.89 -0.82
N ILE A 53 5.18 -6.84 -0.59
CA ILE A 53 5.56 -8.22 -0.23
C ILE A 53 6.43 -8.89 -1.31
N GLY A 54 6.29 -8.47 -2.58
CA GLY A 54 7.13 -8.91 -3.68
C GLY A 54 8.46 -8.17 -3.82
N ASP A 55 8.71 -7.13 -3.01
CA ASP A 55 9.96 -6.36 -3.05
C ASP A 55 11.10 -7.13 -2.38
N SER A 56 12.28 -7.14 -3.00
CA SER A 56 13.42 -7.91 -2.50
C SER A 56 14.04 -7.36 -1.22
N GLY A 57 13.84 -6.07 -0.91
CA GLY A 57 14.37 -5.44 0.29
C GLY A 57 13.37 -5.45 1.45
N ARG A 58 12.14 -5.01 1.19
CA ARG A 58 11.10 -4.81 2.22
C ARG A 58 10.13 -5.97 2.36
N GLY A 59 9.99 -6.79 1.33
CA GLY A 59 9.05 -7.90 1.28
C GLY A 59 9.23 -8.92 2.41
N PRO A 60 10.47 -9.39 2.72
CA PRO A 60 10.68 -10.37 3.77
C PRO A 60 10.23 -9.90 5.16
N THR A 61 10.45 -8.62 5.49
CA THR A 61 10.00 -8.04 6.77
C THR A 61 8.48 -8.01 6.84
N LEU A 62 7.81 -7.55 5.78
CA LEU A 62 6.36 -7.50 5.71
C LEU A 62 5.73 -8.91 5.79
N GLU A 63 6.28 -9.87 5.04
CA GLU A 63 5.84 -11.27 5.06
C GLU A 63 5.93 -11.87 6.47
N MET A 64 7.04 -11.61 7.17
CA MET A 64 7.26 -12.08 8.55
C MET A 64 6.23 -11.49 9.52
N ILE A 65 5.98 -10.17 9.44
CA ILE A 65 5.00 -9.48 10.29
C ILE A 65 3.60 -10.07 10.08
N LEU A 66 3.15 -10.14 8.82
CA LEU A 66 1.83 -10.66 8.47
C LEU A 66 1.68 -12.13 8.88
N THR A 67 2.72 -12.94 8.71
CA THR A 67 2.74 -14.35 9.15
C THR A 67 2.55 -14.46 10.66
N ARG A 68 3.27 -13.66 11.46
CA ARG A 68 3.15 -13.66 12.93
C ARG A 68 1.75 -13.25 13.39
N LEU A 69 1.16 -12.23 12.76
CA LEU A 69 -0.21 -11.77 13.04
C LEU A 69 -1.23 -12.86 12.68
N LYS A 70 -1.17 -13.38 11.45
CA LYS A 70 -2.10 -14.39 10.93
C LYS A 70 -2.09 -15.68 11.76
N THR A 71 -0.89 -16.15 12.12
CA THR A 71 -0.73 -17.39 12.90
C THR A 71 -1.14 -17.25 14.35
N GLY A 72 -1.27 -16.01 14.87
CA GLY A 72 -1.50 -15.75 16.28
C GLY A 72 -0.24 -15.98 17.13
N TYR A 73 0.95 -15.97 16.53
CA TYR A 73 2.21 -16.08 17.26
C TYR A 73 2.34 -15.01 18.37
N VAL A 74 1.75 -13.84 18.11
CA VAL A 74 1.72 -12.70 19.04
C VAL A 74 0.45 -12.66 19.90
N GLY A 75 -0.18 -13.80 20.17
CA GLY A 75 -1.35 -13.91 21.04
C GLY A 75 -2.65 -14.11 20.27
N LYS A 76 -3.56 -13.12 20.29
CA LYS A 76 -4.81 -13.20 19.54
C LYS A 76 -4.55 -12.99 18.06
N LYS A 77 -5.34 -13.65 17.20
CA LYS A 77 -5.36 -13.38 15.76
C LYS A 77 -6.15 -12.10 15.53
N PRO A 78 -5.53 -10.98 15.13
CA PRO A 78 -6.25 -9.75 14.85
C PRO A 78 -7.02 -9.89 13.52
N GLN A 79 -8.04 -9.06 13.34
CA GLN A 79 -8.59 -8.82 12.00
C GLN A 79 -7.52 -8.12 11.16
N ILE A 80 -7.32 -8.56 9.91
CA ILE A 80 -6.37 -7.95 8.98
C ILE A 80 -7.15 -7.25 7.86
N ILE A 81 -6.82 -5.99 7.61
CA ILE A 81 -7.21 -5.24 6.42
C ILE A 81 -5.93 -4.94 5.64
N ALA A 82 -5.83 -5.45 4.42
CA ALA A 82 -4.68 -5.22 3.55
C ALA A 82 -5.06 -4.25 2.43
N LEU A 83 -4.28 -3.18 2.28
CA LEU A 83 -4.44 -2.20 1.21
C LEU A 83 -3.31 -2.37 0.20
N SER A 84 -3.65 -2.37 -1.08
CA SER A 84 -2.71 -2.64 -2.17
C SER A 84 -2.98 -1.73 -3.36
N ALA A 85 -1.93 -1.42 -4.11
CA ALA A 85 -2.07 -1.04 -5.52
C ALA A 85 -2.56 -2.26 -6.34
N THR A 86 -2.96 -2.03 -7.58
CA THR A 86 -3.36 -3.10 -8.50
C THR A 86 -2.20 -4.09 -8.69
N ILE A 87 -2.40 -5.34 -8.25
CA ILE A 87 -1.43 -6.44 -8.38
C ILE A 87 -2.11 -7.62 -9.07
N SER A 88 -1.38 -8.31 -9.95
CA SER A 88 -1.90 -9.43 -10.74
C SER A 88 -2.20 -10.69 -9.93
N ASN A 89 -1.60 -10.82 -8.74
CA ASN A 89 -1.73 -11.97 -7.84
C ASN A 89 -2.55 -11.64 -6.57
N SER A 90 -3.44 -10.64 -6.65
CA SER A 90 -4.32 -10.21 -5.55
C SER A 90 -5.10 -11.36 -4.91
N SER A 91 -5.58 -12.31 -5.71
CA SER A 91 -6.33 -13.49 -5.26
C SER A 91 -5.51 -14.43 -4.39
N LEU A 92 -4.25 -14.69 -4.78
CA LEU A 92 -3.34 -15.54 -4.00
C LEU A 92 -3.00 -14.88 -2.66
N LEU A 93 -2.81 -13.57 -2.65
CA LEU A 93 -2.52 -12.82 -1.44
C LEU A 93 -3.71 -12.82 -0.47
N ALA A 94 -4.92 -12.64 -1.00
CA ALA A 94 -6.15 -12.70 -0.21
C ALA A 94 -6.37 -14.11 0.38
N GLU A 95 -6.14 -15.17 -0.40
CA GLU A 95 -6.18 -16.55 0.08
C GLU A 95 -5.13 -16.79 1.17
N TRP A 96 -3.88 -16.35 0.95
CA TRP A 96 -2.81 -16.49 1.94
C TRP A 96 -3.11 -15.78 3.25
N LEU A 97 -3.80 -14.64 3.23
CA LEU A 97 -4.18 -13.89 4.43
C LEU A 97 -5.53 -14.30 5.05
N ASP A 98 -6.24 -15.27 4.46
CA ASP A 98 -7.63 -15.60 4.81
C ASP A 98 -8.56 -14.36 4.74
N CYS A 99 -8.32 -13.46 3.77
CA CYS A 99 -9.07 -12.23 3.56
C CYS A 99 -10.12 -12.36 2.44
N LYS A 100 -11.18 -11.56 2.53
CA LYS A 100 -12.10 -11.34 1.40
C LYS A 100 -11.47 -10.33 0.43
N LEU A 101 -11.24 -10.75 -0.81
CA LEU A 101 -10.74 -9.88 -1.87
C LEU A 101 -11.80 -8.84 -2.27
N VAL A 102 -11.36 -7.57 -2.41
CA VAL A 102 -12.14 -6.47 -2.97
C VAL A 102 -11.26 -5.77 -4.00
N GLU A 103 -11.71 -5.72 -5.25
CA GLU A 103 -11.01 -5.08 -6.35
C GLU A 103 -11.88 -3.96 -6.92
N SER A 104 -11.24 -2.85 -7.31
CA SER A 104 -11.93 -1.72 -7.92
C SER A 104 -10.97 -0.93 -8.80
N GLU A 105 -11.41 -0.64 -10.02
CA GLU A 105 -10.72 0.29 -10.94
C GLU A 105 -11.27 1.72 -10.82
N TRP A 106 -12.17 1.97 -9.86
CA TRP A 106 -12.80 3.28 -9.70
C TRP A 106 -11.77 4.32 -9.26
N ARG A 107 -11.79 5.47 -9.93
CA ARG A 107 -10.97 6.64 -9.56
C ARG A 107 -11.87 7.88 -9.46
N PRO A 108 -11.68 8.73 -8.42
CA PRO A 108 -12.44 9.98 -8.29
C PRO A 108 -12.19 10.95 -9.45
N VAL A 109 -10.97 10.95 -9.98
CA VAL A 109 -10.55 11.75 -11.12
C VAL A 109 -10.17 10.80 -12.26
N PRO A 110 -10.83 10.89 -13.43
CA PRO A 110 -10.48 10.07 -14.59
C PRO A 110 -8.99 10.25 -14.95
N LEU A 111 -8.34 9.15 -15.29
CA LEU A 111 -6.96 9.16 -15.79
C LEU A 111 -6.98 8.98 -17.31
N SER A 112 -6.30 9.87 -18.03
CA SER A 112 -6.03 9.71 -19.45
C SER A 112 -4.53 9.47 -19.65
N GLU A 113 -4.18 8.38 -20.34
CA GLU A 113 -2.79 7.96 -20.57
C GLU A 113 -2.43 8.07 -22.06
N ALA A 114 -1.20 8.49 -22.35
CA ALA A 114 -0.66 8.56 -23.70
C ALA A 114 0.87 8.42 -23.69
N VAL A 115 1.43 7.96 -24.81
CA VAL A 115 2.88 7.83 -25.04
C VAL A 115 3.32 8.90 -26.02
N TYR A 116 4.33 9.71 -25.65
CA TYR A 116 4.95 10.67 -26.56
C TYR A 116 6.27 10.12 -27.10
N SER A 117 6.41 10.06 -28.43
CA SER A 117 7.63 9.63 -29.10
C SER A 117 7.74 10.28 -30.48
N ASN A 118 8.93 10.77 -30.86
CA ASN A 118 9.19 11.38 -32.18
C ASN A 118 8.16 12.44 -32.63
N HIS A 119 7.76 13.34 -31.73
CA HIS A 119 6.71 14.35 -31.99
C HIS A 119 5.32 13.77 -32.27
N THR A 120 5.07 12.51 -31.89
CA THR A 120 3.76 11.87 -31.95
C THR A 120 3.29 11.52 -30.54
N ILE A 121 2.04 11.83 -30.23
CA ILE A 121 1.33 11.37 -29.02
C ILE A 121 0.39 10.24 -29.44
N THR A 122 0.53 9.07 -28.83
CA THR A 122 -0.35 7.91 -29.04
C THR A 122 -1.15 7.65 -27.75
N ASN A 123 -2.48 7.74 -27.80
CA ASN A 123 -3.34 7.46 -26.65
C ASN A 123 -3.57 5.94 -26.44
N GLN A 124 -4.34 5.57 -25.41
CA GLN A 124 -4.70 4.17 -25.12
C GLN A 124 -5.45 3.47 -26.27
N ASP A 125 -6.23 4.22 -27.07
CA ASP A 125 -6.97 3.72 -28.24
C ASP A 125 -6.11 3.64 -29.52
N ARG A 126 -4.79 3.88 -29.40
CA ARG A 126 -3.81 3.94 -30.51
C ARG A 126 -4.11 5.03 -31.53
N VAL A 127 -4.81 6.09 -31.12
CA VAL A 127 -4.98 7.31 -31.90
C VAL A 127 -3.72 8.14 -31.78
N GLU A 128 -3.16 8.51 -32.94
CA GLU A 128 -1.96 9.32 -33.06
C GLU A 128 -2.30 10.80 -33.30
N SER A 129 -1.54 11.69 -32.67
CA SER A 129 -1.62 13.14 -32.88
C SER A 129 -0.24 13.76 -32.87
N GLU A 130 -0.07 14.90 -33.54
CA GLU A 130 1.19 15.65 -33.51
C GLU A 130 1.39 16.28 -32.12
N GLY A 131 2.47 15.92 -31.45
CA GLY A 131 2.82 16.39 -30.13
C GLY A 131 3.80 17.56 -30.18
N ASN A 132 3.37 18.71 -29.66
CA ASN A 132 4.22 19.87 -29.47
C ASN A 132 4.42 20.15 -27.96
N LEU A 133 5.57 19.75 -27.41
CA LEU A 133 5.91 19.93 -25.99
C LEU A 133 6.35 21.37 -25.64
N ASP A 134 6.63 22.23 -26.63
CA ASP A 134 7.08 23.61 -26.41
C ASP A 134 5.92 24.57 -26.09
N LYS A 135 4.68 24.16 -26.36
CA LYS A 135 3.50 24.89 -25.93
C LYS A 135 3.18 24.55 -24.49
N LYS A 136 3.33 25.53 -23.60
CA LYS A 136 2.86 25.54 -22.20
C LYS A 136 1.33 25.45 -22.06
N GLU A 137 0.63 25.08 -23.13
CA GLU A 137 -0.79 24.78 -23.16
C GLU A 137 -0.93 23.34 -22.67
N ARG A 138 -1.83 23.12 -21.71
CA ARG A 138 -2.16 21.78 -21.21
C ARG A 138 -2.33 20.87 -22.43
N LEU A 139 -1.53 19.81 -22.53
CA LEU A 139 -1.73 18.75 -23.51
C LEU A 139 -3.21 18.36 -23.44
N ASP A 140 -3.96 18.67 -24.48
CA ASP A 140 -5.40 18.39 -24.63
C ASP A 140 -5.62 16.88 -24.83
N ILE A 141 -5.06 16.05 -23.95
CA ILE A 141 -5.34 14.61 -23.87
C ILE A 141 -6.84 14.41 -23.62
N ALA A 142 -7.51 15.38 -22.99
CA ALA A 142 -8.96 15.40 -22.81
C ALA A 142 -9.76 15.42 -24.13
N ASN A 143 -9.22 15.97 -25.23
CA ASN A 143 -9.92 16.01 -26.53
C ASN A 143 -9.77 14.71 -27.35
N LEU A 144 -8.95 13.77 -26.90
CA LEU A 144 -8.80 12.46 -27.54
C LEU A 144 -9.85 11.43 -27.08
N GLN A 145 -10.79 11.81 -26.19
CA GLN A 145 -11.87 10.93 -25.69
C GLN A 145 -13.21 11.12 -26.41
N SER A 146 -13.28 11.86 -27.53
CA SER A 146 -14.53 12.18 -28.22
C SER A 146 -14.77 11.43 -29.55
N VAL A 147 -14.32 10.18 -29.67
CA VAL A 147 -14.69 9.30 -30.81
C VAL A 147 -15.10 7.93 -30.29
#